data_AF-A0A968JYH0-F1
#
_entry.id   AF-A0A968JYH0-F1
#
_cell.length_a   1.000
_cell.length_b   1.000
_cell.length_c   1.000
_cell.angle_alpha   90.00
_cell.angle_beta   90.00
_cell.angle_gamma   90.00
#
_symmetry.space_group_name_H-M   'P 1'
#
loop_
_entity.id
_entity.type
_entity.pdbx_description
1 polymer ?
#
loop_
_entity_poly.entity_id
_entity_poly.type
_entity_poly.pdbx_seq_one_letter_code
_entity_poly.pdbx_strand_id
1 'polypeptide(L)'
;SLRGIEEAEWLFEQTGKYPALIGLDFMDHTRNYNWIDKNVLVNEAVKWYRKNGLVTICWHWRDPLRNTEEFYTNGTTFDVTKINDVNSEEYTAMVDDIDYIAGYLKQIQDSAVPVLFRPLHEASGGWFWWGAKGAEPCKTLWKFMFDRLVNHHGINNLIWIWTTDAQSDNLDWYPGDDYVDILGMDIYAPDGDYGSQVLNFNKIKDDFEGKKLITLSENGNIPDPDKLVTDKAGWSWFMPWYGKYIRDNAINSLEHWQKIMDHPYVITLDEMPDLKNFSFLNSNIETNKFLVFPINETIHLVPDNVNDNYSVYVVDATGRQLKILKNVSGQLYLNTNGIKGLILIKIIGTGFEEVYKVIL
;
A
#
# COMPACT_ATOMS: atom_id res chain seq x y z
N SER A 1 -9.56 13.71 3.90
CA SER A 1 -9.86 15.09 3.43
C SER A 1 -10.64 15.04 2.13
N LEU A 2 -11.58 15.98 1.92
CA LEU A 2 -12.34 16.14 0.66
C LEU A 2 -11.48 16.66 -0.50
N ARG A 3 -10.24 17.10 -0.22
CA ARG A 3 -9.21 17.41 -1.22
C ARG A 3 -8.00 16.55 -0.91
N GLY A 4 -7.82 15.48 -1.68
CA GLY A 4 -6.87 14.40 -1.39
C GLY A 4 -5.39 14.76 -1.31
N ILE A 5 -5.01 16.00 -1.64
CA ILE A 5 -3.60 16.44 -1.71
C ILE A 5 -3.23 17.54 -0.72
N GLU A 6 -4.17 18.09 0.06
CA GLU A 6 -3.90 19.21 0.97
C GLU A 6 -2.78 18.88 1.98
N GLU A 7 -2.80 17.65 2.50
CA GLU A 7 -1.77 17.20 3.44
C GLU A 7 -0.41 17.03 2.76
N ALA A 8 -0.40 16.64 1.49
CA ALA A 8 0.83 16.53 0.71
C ALA A 8 1.41 17.92 0.38
N GLU A 9 0.56 18.91 0.11
CA GLU A 9 0.95 20.32 -0.06
C GLU A 9 1.56 20.89 1.23
N TRP A 10 0.88 20.69 2.36
CA TRP A 10 1.41 21.09 3.66
C TRP A 10 2.77 20.45 3.94
N LEU A 11 2.90 19.13 3.70
CA LEU A 11 4.16 18.42 3.93
C LEU A 11 5.30 18.97 3.07
N PHE A 12 5.02 19.31 1.81
CA PHE A 12 6.00 19.95 0.93
C PHE A 12 6.41 21.34 1.43
N GLU A 13 5.47 22.15 1.93
CA GLU A 13 5.79 23.46 2.52
C GLU A 13 6.67 23.34 3.76
N GLN A 14 6.51 22.27 4.54
CA GLN A 14 7.24 22.04 5.79
C GLN A 14 8.61 21.36 5.62
N THR A 15 8.76 20.53 4.59
CA THR A 15 9.93 19.64 4.41
C THR A 15 10.63 19.80 3.07
N GLY A 16 10.03 20.50 2.11
CA GLY A 16 10.54 20.60 0.73
C GLY A 16 10.30 19.36 -0.13
N LYS A 17 9.61 18.33 0.39
CA LYS A 17 9.36 17.06 -0.31
C LYS A 17 7.91 16.62 -0.24
N TYR A 18 7.44 16.00 -1.32
CA TYR A 18 6.12 15.38 -1.39
C TYR A 18 6.19 13.90 -0.97
N PRO A 19 5.14 13.33 -0.36
CA PRO A 19 5.10 11.90 -0.08
C PRO A 19 5.01 11.11 -1.40
N ALA A 20 5.63 9.93 -1.48
CA ALA A 20 5.51 9.08 -2.66
C ALA A 20 4.07 8.58 -2.90
N LEU A 21 3.28 8.45 -1.83
CA LEU A 21 1.93 7.88 -1.83
C LEU A 21 0.91 8.88 -1.26
N ILE A 22 -0.29 8.92 -1.84
CA ILE A 22 -1.46 9.61 -1.27
C ILE A 22 -2.62 8.65 -1.03
N GLY A 23 -3.39 8.90 0.02
CA GLY A 23 -4.63 8.19 0.35
C GLY A 23 -5.87 8.98 -0.06
N LEU A 24 -6.81 8.32 -0.74
CA LEU A 24 -8.12 8.84 -1.11
C LEU A 24 -9.23 7.94 -0.56
N ASP A 25 -10.46 8.44 -0.51
CA ASP A 25 -11.59 7.72 0.09
C ASP A 25 -12.87 7.87 -0.72
N PHE A 26 -13.53 6.75 -1.01
CA PHE A 26 -14.83 6.71 -1.68
C PHE A 26 -16.02 7.03 -0.76
N MET A 27 -15.81 7.36 0.52
CA MET A 27 -16.84 7.57 1.57
C MET A 27 -18.12 8.25 1.09
N ASP A 28 -18.00 9.33 0.33
CA ASP A 28 -19.14 10.16 -0.07
C ASP A 28 -19.66 9.87 -1.50
N HIS A 29 -19.03 8.93 -2.23
CA HIS A 29 -19.33 8.71 -3.64
C HIS A 29 -20.70 8.08 -3.85
N THR A 30 -21.17 7.23 -2.95
CA THR A 30 -22.51 6.62 -3.08
C THR A 30 -23.63 7.52 -2.56
N ARG A 31 -23.33 8.77 -2.17
CA ARG A 31 -24.28 9.77 -1.67
C ARG A 31 -24.57 10.86 -2.69
N ASN A 32 -25.71 11.52 -2.57
CA ASN A 32 -26.12 12.60 -3.47
C ASN A 32 -25.92 13.99 -2.82
N TYR A 33 -24.68 14.26 -2.39
CA TYR A 33 -24.33 15.54 -1.78
C TYR A 33 -24.01 16.58 -2.85
N ASN A 34 -24.59 17.78 -2.73
CA ASN A 34 -24.35 18.87 -3.69
C ASN A 34 -23.02 19.61 -3.47
N TRP A 35 -22.34 19.36 -2.35
CA TRP A 35 -21.10 20.04 -1.97
C TRP A 35 -19.84 19.28 -2.39
N ILE A 36 -19.95 18.03 -2.85
CA ILE A 36 -18.84 17.22 -3.33
C ILE A 36 -18.86 17.12 -4.85
N ASP A 37 -17.71 17.39 -5.47
CA ASP A 37 -17.46 16.97 -6.85
C ASP A 37 -16.75 15.62 -6.83
N LYS A 38 -17.49 14.55 -7.16
CA LYS A 38 -16.97 13.17 -7.14
C LYS A 38 -15.86 12.94 -8.17
N ASN A 39 -15.72 13.80 -9.18
CA ASN A 39 -14.62 13.71 -10.13
C ASN A 39 -13.27 14.11 -9.53
N VAL A 40 -13.27 14.83 -8.39
CA VAL A 40 -12.03 15.25 -7.73
C VAL A 40 -11.15 14.06 -7.38
N LEU A 41 -11.74 12.97 -6.85
CA LEU A 41 -10.97 11.78 -6.49
C LEU A 41 -10.26 11.17 -7.71
N VAL A 42 -10.97 10.97 -8.83
CA VAL A 42 -10.40 10.44 -10.08
C VAL A 42 -9.31 11.38 -10.60
N ASN A 43 -9.59 12.67 -10.62
CA ASN A 43 -8.64 13.68 -11.10
C ASN A 43 -7.35 13.71 -10.25
N GLU A 44 -7.47 13.64 -8.93
CA GLU A 44 -6.30 13.62 -8.04
C GLU A 44 -5.50 12.32 -8.16
N ALA A 45 -6.17 11.17 -8.28
CA ALA A 45 -5.50 9.90 -8.55
C ALA A 45 -4.66 9.97 -9.84
N VAL A 46 -5.26 10.47 -10.93
CA VAL A 46 -4.57 10.63 -12.22
C VAL A 46 -3.43 11.64 -12.13
N LYS A 47 -3.65 12.80 -11.48
CA LYS A 47 -2.61 13.83 -11.32
C LYS A 47 -1.42 13.32 -10.52
N TRP A 48 -1.65 12.58 -9.43
CA TRP A 48 -0.58 12.08 -8.58
C TRP A 48 0.25 11.01 -9.30
N TYR A 49 -0.42 10.06 -9.96
CA TYR A 49 0.27 9.05 -10.77
C TYR A 49 1.06 9.65 -11.94
N ARG A 50 0.57 10.74 -12.55
CA ARG A 50 1.34 11.47 -13.57
C ARG A 50 2.65 12.06 -13.05
N LYS A 51 2.77 12.30 -11.74
CA LYS A 51 4.02 12.68 -11.05
C LYS A 51 4.86 11.48 -10.59
N ASN A 52 4.53 10.26 -11.02
CA ASN A 52 5.11 8.98 -10.56
C ASN A 52 4.75 8.61 -9.11
N GLY A 53 3.75 9.27 -8.52
CA GLY A 53 3.27 8.92 -7.19
C GLY A 53 2.35 7.71 -7.20
N LEU A 54 2.26 7.03 -6.06
CA LEU A 54 1.33 5.93 -5.82
C LEU A 54 0.01 6.46 -5.26
N VAL A 55 -1.08 5.77 -5.57
CA VAL A 55 -2.43 6.11 -5.09
C VAL A 55 -3.01 4.92 -4.36
N THR A 56 -3.39 5.12 -3.10
CA THR A 56 -4.21 4.17 -2.34
C THR A 56 -5.60 4.73 -2.13
N ILE A 57 -6.61 3.86 -2.24
CA ILE A 57 -8.01 4.24 -2.11
C ILE A 57 -8.69 3.28 -1.15
N CYS A 58 -9.24 3.81 -0.06
CA CYS A 58 -10.13 3.08 0.83
C CYS A 58 -11.59 3.49 0.60
N TRP A 59 -12.51 2.88 1.34
CA TRP A 59 -13.91 3.22 1.25
C TRP A 59 -14.59 3.09 2.61
N HIS A 60 -14.84 4.23 3.27
CA HIS A 60 -15.76 4.28 4.39
C HIS A 60 -17.20 4.13 3.88
N TRP A 61 -17.63 2.89 3.67
CA TRP A 61 -18.87 2.57 3.01
C TRP A 61 -20.08 2.89 3.90
N ARG A 62 -20.69 4.06 3.70
CA ARG A 62 -21.92 4.44 4.42
C ARG A 62 -23.08 3.51 4.08
N ASP A 63 -24.02 3.32 5.02
CA ASP A 63 -25.20 2.44 4.94
C ASP A 63 -25.75 2.27 3.52
N PRO A 64 -25.59 1.09 2.89
CA PRO A 64 -26.06 0.86 1.54
C PRO A 64 -27.57 1.10 1.37
N LEU A 65 -28.40 0.81 2.39
CA LEU A 65 -29.86 1.02 2.33
C LEU A 65 -30.26 2.50 2.33
N ARG A 66 -29.31 3.42 2.55
CA ARG A 66 -29.54 4.87 2.67
C ARG A 66 -30.47 5.25 3.83
N ASN A 67 -30.66 4.36 4.79
CA ASN A 67 -31.43 4.67 6.00
C ASN A 67 -30.68 5.66 6.89
N THR A 68 -29.35 5.60 6.90
CA THR A 68 -28.48 6.55 7.59
C THR A 68 -27.28 6.97 6.74
N GLU A 69 -26.54 7.95 7.23
CA GLU A 69 -25.25 8.35 6.66
C GLU A 69 -24.07 7.64 7.33
N GLU A 70 -24.33 6.66 8.19
CA GLU A 70 -23.33 6.02 9.04
C GLU A 70 -22.68 4.83 8.34
N PHE A 71 -21.39 4.62 8.61
CA PHE A 71 -20.67 3.37 8.29
C PHE A 71 -20.38 2.55 9.55
N TYR A 72 -20.54 3.14 10.74
CA TYR A 72 -20.37 2.45 12.01
C TYR A 72 -21.53 1.51 12.31
N THR A 73 -21.22 0.33 12.86
CA THR A 73 -22.16 -0.72 13.24
C THR A 73 -23.29 -0.21 14.14
N ASN A 74 -23.00 0.71 15.06
CA ASN A 74 -24.01 1.27 15.98
C ASN A 74 -24.92 2.33 15.32
N GLY A 75 -24.57 2.81 14.13
CA GLY A 75 -25.24 3.88 13.41
C GLY A 75 -26.05 3.41 12.20
N THR A 76 -26.03 2.12 11.87
CA THR A 76 -26.81 1.55 10.75
C THR A 76 -27.49 0.24 11.14
N THR A 77 -28.60 -0.07 10.47
CA THR A 77 -29.28 -1.37 10.54
C THR A 77 -28.92 -2.31 9.40
N PHE A 78 -27.97 -1.93 8.54
CA PHE A 78 -27.53 -2.79 7.44
C PHE A 78 -27.02 -4.13 7.95
N ASP A 79 -27.56 -5.23 7.43
CA ASP A 79 -27.20 -6.58 7.86
C ASP A 79 -26.42 -7.32 6.77
N VAL A 80 -25.10 -7.36 6.95
CA VAL A 80 -24.18 -8.05 6.04
C VAL A 80 -24.47 -9.55 5.90
N THR A 81 -25.23 -10.19 6.81
CA THR A 81 -25.59 -11.61 6.65
C THR A 81 -26.60 -11.87 5.53
N LYS A 82 -27.29 -10.83 5.05
CA LYS A 82 -28.32 -10.95 4.01
C LYS A 82 -27.80 -10.77 2.59
N ILE A 83 -26.52 -10.43 2.42
CA ILE A 83 -25.89 -10.23 1.09
C ILE A 83 -25.79 -11.48 0.23
N ASN A 84 -26.27 -12.64 0.70
CA ASN A 84 -26.37 -13.86 -0.09
C ASN A 84 -27.78 -14.12 -0.62
N ASP A 85 -28.80 -13.40 -0.12
CA ASP A 85 -30.15 -13.47 -0.64
C ASP A 85 -30.34 -12.41 -1.71
N VAL A 86 -30.35 -12.84 -2.98
CA VAL A 86 -30.51 -11.96 -4.15
C VAL A 86 -31.83 -11.19 -4.17
N ASN A 87 -32.80 -11.56 -3.34
CA ASN A 87 -34.08 -10.85 -3.21
C ASN A 87 -34.11 -9.89 -2.01
N SER A 88 -33.05 -9.84 -1.21
CA SER A 88 -32.95 -8.91 -0.07
C SER A 88 -32.67 -7.48 -0.53
N GLU A 89 -33.15 -6.52 0.24
CA GLU A 89 -32.83 -5.11 0.03
C GLU A 89 -31.33 -4.86 0.25
N GLU A 90 -30.71 -5.56 1.20
CA GLU A 90 -29.28 -5.46 1.50
C GLU A 90 -28.42 -5.91 0.31
N TYR A 91 -28.77 -7.02 -0.34
CA TYR A 91 -28.06 -7.47 -1.54
C TYR A 91 -28.16 -6.44 -2.67
N THR A 92 -29.38 -5.98 -2.96
CA THR A 92 -29.63 -5.02 -4.05
C THR A 92 -28.85 -3.72 -3.81
N ALA A 93 -28.95 -3.16 -2.61
CA ALA A 93 -28.26 -1.93 -2.24
C ALA A 93 -26.73 -2.08 -2.23
N MET A 94 -26.21 -3.22 -1.77
CA MET A 94 -24.80 -3.54 -1.81
C MET A 94 -24.27 -3.60 -3.25
N VAL A 95 -24.98 -4.28 -4.14
CA VAL A 95 -24.59 -4.41 -5.57
C VAL A 95 -24.63 -3.05 -6.25
N ASP A 96 -25.68 -2.26 -6.05
CA ASP A 96 -25.81 -0.92 -6.64
C ASP A 96 -24.63 -0.02 -6.25
N ASP A 97 -24.19 -0.10 -5.00
CA ASP A 97 -23.04 0.67 -4.50
C ASP A 97 -21.72 0.20 -5.12
N ILE A 98 -21.47 -1.10 -5.16
CA ILE A 98 -20.26 -1.67 -5.78
C ILE A 98 -20.21 -1.28 -7.27
N ASP A 99 -21.33 -1.41 -7.99
CA ASP A 99 -21.43 -1.07 -9.41
C ASP A 99 -21.24 0.43 -9.64
N TYR A 100 -21.73 1.28 -8.72
CA TYR A 100 -21.50 2.72 -8.78
C TYR A 100 -20.01 3.07 -8.60
N ILE A 101 -19.34 2.47 -7.61
CA ILE A 101 -17.88 2.65 -7.40
C ILE A 101 -17.07 2.08 -8.57
N ALA A 102 -17.51 0.97 -9.16
CA ALA A 102 -16.88 0.37 -10.33
C ALA A 102 -16.77 1.37 -11.49
N GLY A 103 -17.77 2.24 -11.68
CA GLY A 103 -17.71 3.31 -12.67
C GLY A 103 -16.57 4.32 -12.49
N TYR A 104 -16.19 4.64 -11.25
CA TYR A 104 -15.05 5.53 -10.97
C TYR A 104 -13.72 4.79 -11.09
N LEU A 105 -13.65 3.57 -10.56
CA LEU A 105 -12.47 2.72 -10.72
C LEU A 105 -12.16 2.46 -12.20
N LYS A 106 -13.21 2.31 -13.04
CA LYS A 106 -13.05 2.17 -14.49
C LYS A 106 -12.47 3.42 -15.14
N GLN A 107 -12.89 4.62 -14.73
CA GLN A 107 -12.29 5.88 -15.23
C GLN A 107 -10.81 5.99 -14.87
N ILE A 108 -10.44 5.55 -13.66
CA ILE A 108 -9.04 5.50 -13.21
C ILE A 108 -8.25 4.48 -14.04
N GLN A 109 -8.83 3.30 -14.30
CA GLN A 109 -8.24 2.28 -15.18
C GLN A 109 -8.04 2.78 -16.61
N ASP A 110 -9.04 3.44 -17.19
CA ASP A 110 -8.99 3.96 -18.56
C ASP A 110 -7.93 5.07 -18.70
N SER A 111 -7.50 5.65 -17.57
CA SER A 111 -6.36 6.57 -17.48
C SER A 111 -5.01 5.88 -17.22
N ALA A 112 -4.98 4.54 -17.26
CA ALA A 112 -3.82 3.68 -17.00
C ALA A 112 -3.17 3.87 -15.62
N VAL A 113 -3.98 4.15 -14.60
CA VAL A 113 -3.51 4.35 -13.22
C VAL A 113 -3.74 3.07 -12.41
N PRO A 114 -2.69 2.40 -11.88
CA PRO A 114 -2.85 1.35 -10.89
C PRO A 114 -3.30 1.94 -9.54
N VAL A 115 -4.12 1.19 -8.81
CA VAL A 115 -4.69 1.60 -7.52
C VAL A 115 -4.38 0.56 -6.46
N LEU A 116 -3.76 0.99 -5.36
CA LEU A 116 -3.73 0.24 -4.10
C LEU A 116 -5.13 0.31 -3.47
N PHE A 117 -5.97 -0.71 -3.68
CA PHE A 117 -7.37 -0.70 -3.27
C PHE A 117 -7.55 -1.42 -1.94
N ARG A 118 -8.01 -0.70 -0.92
CA ARG A 118 -8.16 -1.19 0.47
C ARG A 118 -9.62 -1.09 0.93
N PRO A 119 -10.54 -1.90 0.37
CA PRO A 119 -11.93 -1.90 0.78
C PRO A 119 -12.12 -2.67 2.10
N LEU A 120 -13.28 -2.50 2.74
CA LEU A 120 -13.68 -3.29 3.92
C LEU A 120 -12.62 -3.29 5.04
N HIS A 121 -11.89 -2.18 5.21
CA HIS A 121 -10.78 -2.06 6.15
C HIS A 121 -11.25 -2.20 7.61
N GLU A 122 -10.33 -2.61 8.48
CA GLU A 122 -10.56 -2.78 9.93
C GLU A 122 -11.74 -3.73 10.28
N ALA A 123 -12.03 -4.71 9.43
CA ALA A 123 -13.18 -5.59 9.60
C ALA A 123 -13.18 -6.35 10.94
N SER A 124 -12.03 -6.84 11.40
CA SER A 124 -11.89 -7.60 12.65
C SER A 124 -12.28 -6.80 13.90
N GLY A 125 -12.22 -5.47 13.83
CA GLY A 125 -12.67 -4.59 14.90
C GLY A 125 -14.19 -4.61 15.14
N GLY A 126 -14.98 -5.00 14.13
CA GLY A 126 -16.44 -5.10 14.21
C GLY A 126 -17.19 -3.77 14.34
N TRP A 127 -16.48 -2.63 14.39
CA TRP A 127 -17.08 -1.31 14.52
C TRP A 127 -17.65 -0.75 13.21
N PHE A 128 -17.30 -1.32 12.06
CA PHE A 128 -17.94 -1.04 10.79
C PHE A 128 -18.90 -2.17 10.38
N TRP A 129 -19.97 -1.82 9.66
CA TRP A 129 -21.05 -2.77 9.38
C TRP A 129 -20.58 -4.02 8.63
N TRP A 130 -19.53 -3.91 7.80
CA TRP A 130 -18.96 -5.03 7.05
C TRP A 130 -18.26 -6.07 7.93
N GLY A 131 -17.84 -5.68 9.14
CA GLY A 131 -17.26 -6.56 10.16
C GLY A 131 -18.24 -6.95 11.27
N ALA A 132 -19.45 -6.38 11.31
CA ALA A 132 -20.36 -6.46 12.46
C ALA A 132 -20.89 -7.87 12.79
N LYS A 133 -20.82 -8.80 11.84
CA LYS A 133 -21.42 -10.15 11.94
C LYS A 133 -20.36 -11.26 11.85
N GLY A 134 -19.11 -10.92 12.17
CA GLY A 134 -17.99 -11.85 12.20
C GLY A 134 -17.34 -12.09 10.84
N ALA A 135 -16.35 -12.97 10.84
CA ALA A 135 -15.45 -13.20 9.71
C ALA A 135 -16.15 -13.74 8.45
N GLU A 136 -17.07 -14.70 8.57
CA GLU A 136 -17.64 -15.38 7.39
C GLU A 136 -18.47 -14.45 6.48
N PRO A 137 -19.39 -13.61 6.99
CA PRO A 137 -20.07 -12.61 6.15
C PRO A 137 -19.09 -11.61 5.53
N CYS A 138 -18.05 -11.18 6.25
CA CYS A 138 -17.04 -10.26 5.74
C CYS A 138 -16.24 -10.88 4.58
N LYS A 139 -15.74 -12.12 4.74
CA LYS A 139 -15.05 -12.86 3.67
C LYS A 139 -15.93 -13.09 2.45
N THR A 140 -17.22 -13.34 2.68
CA THR A 140 -18.20 -13.46 1.60
C THR A 140 -18.33 -12.15 0.83
N LEU A 141 -18.48 -11.03 1.54
CA LEU A 141 -18.54 -9.69 0.96
C LEU A 141 -17.27 -9.35 0.17
N TRP A 142 -16.09 -9.65 0.73
CA TRP A 142 -14.80 -9.43 0.06
C TRP A 142 -14.74 -10.17 -1.28
N LYS A 143 -15.03 -11.48 -1.29
CA LYS A 143 -14.98 -12.30 -2.50
C LYS A 143 -16.04 -11.87 -3.52
N PHE A 144 -17.22 -11.47 -3.05
CA PHE A 144 -18.25 -10.90 -3.92
C PHE A 144 -17.77 -9.62 -4.59
N MET A 145 -17.22 -8.67 -3.82
CA MET A 145 -16.70 -7.41 -4.35
C MET A 145 -15.55 -7.65 -5.34
N PHE A 146 -14.64 -8.57 -5.02
CA PHE A 146 -13.57 -8.97 -5.93
C PHE A 146 -14.13 -9.49 -7.26
N ASP A 147 -15.02 -10.48 -7.22
CA ASP A 147 -15.61 -11.04 -8.43
C ASP A 147 -16.39 -9.99 -9.24
N ARG A 148 -17.15 -9.13 -8.55
CA ARG A 148 -17.93 -8.07 -9.19
C ARG A 148 -17.03 -7.03 -9.86
N LEU A 149 -15.99 -6.55 -9.20
CA LEU A 149 -15.09 -5.54 -9.77
C LEU A 149 -14.17 -6.15 -10.85
N VAL A 150 -13.54 -7.28 -10.57
CA VAL A 150 -12.52 -7.88 -11.44
C VAL A 150 -13.17 -8.64 -12.61
N ASN A 151 -14.03 -9.62 -12.31
CA ASN A 151 -14.54 -10.54 -13.32
C ASN A 151 -15.76 -9.97 -14.06
N HIS A 152 -16.68 -9.31 -13.37
CA HIS A 152 -17.88 -8.74 -13.98
C HIS A 152 -17.62 -7.38 -14.65
N HIS A 153 -16.98 -6.42 -13.96
CA HIS A 153 -16.69 -5.09 -14.51
C HIS A 153 -15.36 -4.98 -15.29
N GLY A 154 -14.52 -6.01 -15.25
CA GLY A 154 -13.24 -6.02 -15.97
C GLY A 154 -12.26 -4.97 -15.45
N ILE A 155 -12.28 -4.71 -14.13
CA ILE A 155 -11.39 -3.78 -13.47
C ILE A 155 -10.13 -4.55 -13.02
N ASN A 156 -9.03 -4.34 -13.74
CA ASN A 156 -7.77 -5.08 -13.62
C ASN A 156 -6.57 -4.20 -13.22
N ASN A 157 -6.81 -2.96 -12.80
CA ASN A 157 -5.80 -2.03 -12.29
C ASN A 157 -5.74 -1.97 -10.75
N LEU A 158 -6.42 -2.87 -10.04
CA LEU A 158 -6.46 -2.89 -8.57
C LEU A 158 -5.41 -3.84 -8.00
N ILE A 159 -4.71 -3.38 -6.97
CA ILE A 159 -3.84 -4.16 -6.09
C ILE A 159 -4.56 -4.22 -4.74
N TRP A 160 -4.99 -5.41 -4.32
CA TRP A 160 -5.93 -5.60 -3.22
C TRP A 160 -5.21 -5.65 -1.86
N ILE A 161 -5.59 -4.75 -0.96
CA ILE A 161 -5.03 -4.65 0.40
C ILE A 161 -6.05 -5.13 1.43
N TRP A 162 -5.73 -6.22 2.12
CA TRP A 162 -6.52 -6.71 3.26
C TRP A 162 -5.98 -6.09 4.55
N THR A 163 -6.82 -5.34 5.28
CA THR A 163 -6.45 -4.86 6.61
C THR A 163 -6.60 -6.00 7.64
N THR A 164 -5.50 -6.37 8.28
CA THR A 164 -5.42 -7.37 9.35
C THR A 164 -4.87 -6.75 10.64
N ASP A 165 -4.96 -7.49 11.74
CA ASP A 165 -4.34 -7.13 13.01
C ASP A 165 -3.42 -8.26 13.52
N ALA A 166 -2.88 -8.05 14.73
CA ALA A 166 -1.98 -9.00 15.42
C ALA A 166 -2.71 -9.92 16.42
N GLN A 167 -4.05 -9.98 16.37
CA GLN A 167 -4.83 -10.86 17.24
C GLN A 167 -4.65 -12.34 16.86
N SER A 168 -5.01 -13.24 17.76
CA SER A 168 -4.85 -14.69 17.55
C SER A 168 -5.81 -15.27 16.50
N ASP A 169 -6.91 -14.58 16.23
CA ASP A 169 -7.97 -14.96 15.29
C ASP A 169 -7.84 -14.24 13.93
N ASN A 170 -6.75 -13.51 13.69
CA ASN A 170 -6.58 -12.72 12.46
C ASN A 170 -6.72 -13.55 11.17
N LEU A 171 -6.24 -14.80 11.17
CA LEU A 171 -6.38 -15.73 10.04
C LEU A 171 -7.83 -16.16 9.79
N ASP A 172 -8.71 -16.13 10.79
CA ASP A 172 -10.12 -16.48 10.62
C ASP A 172 -10.83 -15.49 9.68
N TRP A 173 -10.37 -14.23 9.67
CA TRP A 173 -10.89 -13.14 8.85
C TRP A 173 -10.29 -13.08 7.43
N TYR A 174 -9.17 -13.77 7.18
CA TYR A 174 -8.42 -13.64 5.93
C TYR A 174 -9.22 -14.18 4.72
N PRO A 175 -9.44 -13.40 3.65
CA PRO A 175 -10.16 -13.86 2.46
C PRO A 175 -9.46 -14.97 1.68
N GLY A 176 -8.14 -15.09 1.80
CA GLY A 176 -7.29 -16.10 1.15
C GLY A 176 -6.32 -15.49 0.13
N ASP A 177 -5.23 -16.23 -0.13
CA ASP A 177 -4.09 -15.76 -0.95
C ASP A 177 -4.45 -15.37 -2.40
N ASP A 178 -5.51 -15.95 -2.95
CA ASP A 178 -5.98 -15.66 -4.32
C ASP A 178 -6.74 -14.33 -4.44
N TYR A 179 -7.12 -13.72 -3.32
CA TYR A 179 -7.97 -12.52 -3.27
C TYR A 179 -7.29 -11.31 -2.63
N VAL A 180 -6.01 -11.43 -2.25
CA VAL A 180 -5.26 -10.40 -1.51
C VAL A 180 -3.84 -10.30 -2.07
N ASP A 181 -3.38 -9.08 -2.34
CA ASP A 181 -2.02 -8.81 -2.80
C ASP A 181 -1.09 -8.37 -1.65
N ILE A 182 -1.63 -7.54 -0.73
CA ILE A 182 -0.87 -6.89 0.35
C ILE A 182 -1.65 -6.96 1.65
N LEU A 183 -0.95 -7.14 2.77
CA LEU A 183 -1.50 -7.06 4.12
C LEU A 183 -1.28 -5.66 4.69
N GLY A 184 -2.36 -4.96 5.04
CA GLY A 184 -2.34 -3.69 5.75
C GLY A 184 -2.55 -3.88 7.24
N MET A 185 -1.94 -3.01 8.05
CA MET A 185 -2.27 -2.85 9.46
C MET A 185 -2.50 -1.39 9.79
N ASP A 186 -3.55 -1.12 10.56
CA ASP A 186 -3.90 0.22 11.02
C ASP A 186 -3.51 0.35 12.50
N ILE A 187 -2.51 1.20 12.81
CA ILE A 187 -1.94 1.30 14.18
C ILE A 187 -1.95 2.74 14.67
N TYR A 188 -2.74 2.99 15.71
CA TYR A 188 -2.77 4.26 16.44
C TYR A 188 -2.11 4.09 17.81
N ALA A 189 -0.78 4.21 17.83
CA ALA A 189 0.01 4.21 19.06
C ALA A 189 -0.23 5.49 19.89
N PRO A 190 0.13 5.52 21.20
CA PRO A 190 0.05 6.74 22.00
C PRO A 190 0.82 7.90 21.36
N ASP A 191 0.31 9.13 21.48
CA ASP A 191 0.91 10.34 20.91
C ASP A 191 2.41 10.46 21.27
N GLY A 192 3.25 10.67 20.25
CA GLY A 192 4.71 10.74 20.35
C GLY A 192 5.44 9.39 20.36
N ASP A 193 4.73 8.26 20.30
CA ASP A 193 5.36 6.94 20.19
C ASP A 193 5.74 6.61 18.74
N TYR A 194 6.99 6.95 18.37
CA TYR A 194 7.59 6.62 17.08
C TYR A 194 8.22 5.22 17.04
N GLY A 195 7.76 4.27 17.85
CA GLY A 195 8.23 2.88 17.83
C GLY A 195 8.06 2.21 16.46
N SER A 196 8.95 1.27 16.12
CA SER A 196 8.96 0.54 14.84
C SER A 196 7.73 -0.33 14.60
N GLN A 197 6.96 -0.62 15.66
CA GLN A 197 5.86 -1.58 15.67
C GLN A 197 6.29 -3.00 15.24
N VAL A 198 7.57 -3.35 15.45
CA VAL A 198 8.18 -4.61 14.99
C VAL A 198 7.48 -5.88 15.50
N LEU A 199 6.88 -5.84 16.70
CA LEU A 199 6.15 -6.98 17.25
C LEU A 199 4.91 -7.30 16.41
N ASN A 200 4.16 -6.26 16.02
CA ASN A 200 3.00 -6.39 15.15
C ASN A 200 3.43 -6.83 13.74
N PHE A 201 4.49 -6.22 13.20
CA PHE A 201 5.05 -6.60 11.90
C PHE A 201 5.44 -8.09 11.85
N ASN A 202 6.19 -8.58 12.84
CA ASN A 202 6.62 -9.97 12.90
C ASN A 202 5.45 -10.92 13.11
N LYS A 203 4.45 -10.56 13.94
CA LYS A 203 3.26 -11.38 14.13
C LYS A 203 2.52 -11.60 12.80
N ILE A 204 2.23 -10.53 12.06
CA ILE A 204 1.59 -10.64 10.74
C ILE A 204 2.47 -11.43 9.77
N LYS A 205 3.78 -11.14 9.72
CA LYS A 205 4.70 -11.88 8.86
C LYS A 205 4.69 -13.38 9.15
N ASP A 206 4.70 -13.76 10.43
CA ASP A 206 4.75 -15.16 10.84
C ASP A 206 3.41 -15.87 10.61
N ASP A 207 2.27 -15.24 10.95
CA ASP A 207 0.94 -15.82 10.73
C ASP A 207 0.63 -16.04 9.24
N PHE A 208 1.06 -15.11 8.39
CA PHE A 208 0.85 -15.15 6.94
C PHE A 208 2.05 -15.70 6.17
N GLU A 209 2.98 -16.36 6.88
CA GLU A 209 4.13 -17.09 6.33
C GLU A 209 5.05 -16.25 5.41
N GLY A 210 5.07 -14.92 5.56
CA GLY A 210 5.85 -14.00 4.75
C GLY A 210 5.52 -14.03 3.25
N LYS A 211 4.31 -14.47 2.87
CA LYS A 211 3.90 -14.62 1.46
C LYS A 211 3.50 -13.30 0.78
N LYS A 212 3.13 -12.29 1.57
CA LYS A 212 2.58 -11.01 1.11
C LYS A 212 3.41 -9.85 1.65
N LEU A 213 3.43 -8.74 0.90
CA LEU A 213 3.97 -7.48 1.42
C LEU A 213 3.12 -7.03 2.62
N ILE A 214 3.76 -6.39 3.60
CA ILE A 214 3.11 -5.89 4.81
C ILE A 214 3.29 -4.38 4.87
N THR A 215 2.23 -3.65 5.15
CA THR A 215 2.24 -2.19 5.18
C THR A 215 1.55 -1.65 6.43
N LEU A 216 1.95 -0.44 6.83
CA LEU A 216 1.23 0.35 7.81
C LEU A 216 0.19 1.19 7.05
N SER A 217 -0.98 0.60 6.81
CA SER A 217 -2.00 1.15 5.91
C SER A 217 -2.70 2.37 6.49
N GLU A 218 -2.74 2.50 7.82
CA GLU A 218 -3.03 3.73 8.53
C GLU A 218 -2.17 3.81 9.79
N ASN A 219 -1.82 5.03 10.20
CA ASN A 219 -1.22 5.25 11.50
C ASN A 219 -1.56 6.61 12.11
N GLY A 220 -1.31 6.72 13.41
CA GLY A 220 -1.13 8.02 14.05
C GLY A 220 0.33 8.46 13.89
N ASN A 221 1.13 8.19 14.90
CA ASN A 221 2.57 8.44 14.89
C ASN A 221 3.27 7.65 13.79
N ILE A 222 4.19 8.29 13.07
CA ILE A 222 4.98 7.64 12.03
C ILE A 222 6.20 6.97 12.71
N PRO A 223 6.47 5.68 12.46
CA PRO A 223 7.65 5.04 13.01
C PRO A 223 8.94 5.78 12.65
N ASP A 224 9.85 5.91 13.60
CA ASP A 224 11.17 6.48 13.34
C ASP A 224 11.95 5.57 12.37
N PRO A 225 12.41 6.06 11.21
CA PRO A 225 13.09 5.24 10.22
C PRO A 225 14.39 4.61 10.75
N ASP A 226 15.09 5.21 11.72
CA ASP A 226 16.26 4.58 12.35
C ASP A 226 15.86 3.31 13.12
N LYS A 227 14.70 3.34 13.79
CA LYS A 227 14.14 2.18 14.50
C LYS A 227 13.63 1.13 13.52
N LEU A 228 13.02 1.53 12.41
CA LEU A 228 12.61 0.59 11.35
C LEU A 228 13.81 -0.22 10.84
N VAL A 229 14.92 0.45 10.55
CA VAL A 229 16.17 -0.19 10.09
C VAL A 229 16.78 -1.07 11.18
N THR A 230 16.89 -0.54 12.41
CA THR A 230 17.50 -1.26 13.54
C THR A 230 16.74 -2.52 13.90
N ASP A 231 15.41 -2.43 13.98
CA ASP A 231 14.52 -3.52 14.37
C ASP A 231 14.17 -4.45 13.19
N LYS A 232 14.51 -4.05 11.97
CA LYS A 232 14.16 -4.75 10.71
C LYS A 232 12.64 -4.86 10.52
N ALA A 233 11.90 -3.83 10.88
CA ALA A 233 10.47 -3.71 10.63
C ALA A 233 10.26 -3.13 9.22
N GLY A 234 10.23 -4.00 8.21
CA GLY A 234 10.15 -3.63 6.80
C GLY A 234 8.75 -3.29 6.31
N TRP A 235 8.08 -2.32 6.94
CA TRP A 235 6.78 -1.82 6.46
C TRP A 235 6.93 -1.22 5.05
N SER A 236 6.13 -1.70 4.10
CA SER A 236 6.24 -1.28 2.68
C SER A 236 5.95 0.21 2.48
N TRP A 237 5.01 0.77 3.23
CA TRP A 237 4.80 2.20 3.39
C TRP A 237 4.16 2.49 4.76
N PHE A 238 4.03 3.77 5.08
CA PHE A 238 3.23 4.30 6.19
C PHE A 238 2.27 5.35 5.65
N MET A 239 1.14 5.56 6.33
CA MET A 239 0.14 6.52 5.92
C MET A 239 -0.54 7.11 7.17
N PRO A 240 0.00 8.20 7.75
CA PRO A 240 -0.69 8.87 8.83
C PRO A 240 -2.07 9.34 8.38
N TRP A 241 -3.05 9.25 9.27
CA TRP A 241 -4.40 9.71 8.97
C TRP A 241 -4.42 11.24 8.73
N TYR A 242 -5.48 11.77 8.13
CA TYR A 242 -5.52 13.19 7.77
C TYR A 242 -5.64 14.12 9.01
N GLY A 243 -5.42 15.42 8.80
CA GLY A 243 -5.64 16.46 9.80
C GLY A 243 -4.67 16.38 10.96
N LYS A 244 -5.18 16.18 12.19
CA LYS A 244 -4.36 16.22 13.41
C LYS A 244 -3.23 15.20 13.40
N TYR A 245 -3.42 14.04 12.79
CA TYR A 245 -2.39 13.00 12.76
C TYR A 245 -1.21 13.36 11.87
N ILE A 246 -1.34 14.39 11.02
CA ILE A 246 -0.24 14.95 10.23
C ILE A 246 0.31 16.22 10.86
N ARG A 247 -0.56 17.11 11.34
CA ARG A 247 -0.18 18.49 11.70
C ARG A 247 -0.04 18.77 13.20
N ASP A 248 -0.48 17.86 14.06
CA ASP A 248 -0.36 18.01 15.51
C ASP A 248 1.03 17.59 15.97
N ASN A 249 1.77 18.53 16.55
CA ASN A 249 3.12 18.30 17.07
C ASN A 249 3.19 17.26 18.20
N ALA A 250 2.07 17.00 18.90
CA ALA A 250 2.02 15.95 19.91
C ALA A 250 2.07 14.55 19.28
N ILE A 251 1.56 14.40 18.04
CA ILE A 251 1.49 13.13 17.32
C ILE A 251 2.70 12.98 16.40
N ASN A 252 2.92 13.94 15.49
CA ASN A 252 4.07 13.96 14.60
C ASN A 252 4.65 15.37 14.59
N SER A 253 5.74 15.57 15.35
CA SER A 253 6.41 16.87 15.41
C SER A 253 6.99 17.27 14.05
N LEU A 254 7.08 18.58 13.78
CA LEU A 254 7.73 19.07 12.56
C LEU A 254 9.17 18.57 12.40
N GLU A 255 9.94 18.50 13.50
CA GLU A 255 11.29 17.93 13.50
C GLU A 255 11.29 16.45 13.08
N HIS A 256 10.30 15.69 13.52
CA HIS A 256 10.14 14.29 13.13
C HIS A 256 9.79 14.15 11.64
N TRP A 257 8.89 14.99 11.13
CA TRP A 257 8.58 15.04 9.70
C TRP A 257 9.79 15.38 8.84
N GLN A 258 10.57 16.40 9.22
CA GLN A 258 11.79 16.78 8.52
C GLN A 258 12.80 15.62 8.52
N LYS A 259 13.00 14.98 9.68
CA LYS A 259 13.83 13.77 9.78
C LYS A 259 13.35 12.69 8.80
N ILE A 260 12.06 12.33 8.84
CA ILE A 260 11.48 11.27 8.00
C ILE A 260 11.70 11.57 6.52
N MET A 261 11.33 12.77 6.08
CA MET A 261 11.36 13.12 4.66
C MET A 261 12.79 13.24 4.12
N ASP A 262 13.78 13.55 4.97
CA ASP A 262 15.19 13.59 4.59
C ASP A 262 15.93 12.25 4.79
N HIS A 263 15.29 11.24 5.38
CA HIS A 263 15.96 9.99 5.72
C HIS A 263 16.15 9.07 4.50
N PRO A 264 17.35 8.50 4.24
CA PRO A 264 17.65 7.69 3.05
C PRO A 264 16.90 6.34 2.93
N TYR A 265 16.27 5.91 4.02
CA TYR A 265 15.39 4.73 4.05
C TYR A 265 13.97 5.04 3.55
N VAL A 266 13.55 6.31 3.60
CA VAL A 266 12.22 6.76 3.21
C VAL A 266 12.28 7.21 1.75
N ILE A 267 11.26 6.86 0.98
CA ILE A 267 11.18 7.19 -0.45
C ILE A 267 10.17 8.32 -0.59
N THR A 268 10.60 9.46 -1.11
CA THR A 268 9.74 10.59 -1.41
C THR A 268 9.38 10.64 -2.90
N LEU A 269 8.42 11.50 -3.27
CA LEU A 269 7.90 11.56 -4.64
C LEU A 269 9.00 11.85 -5.68
N ASP A 270 9.98 12.68 -5.34
CA ASP A 270 11.11 13.03 -6.20
C ASP A 270 12.10 11.87 -6.43
N GLU A 271 12.04 10.83 -5.61
CA GLU A 271 12.84 9.61 -5.74
C GLU A 271 12.11 8.49 -6.50
N MET A 272 10.82 8.68 -6.79
CA MET A 272 10.01 7.67 -7.48
C MET A 272 10.47 7.48 -8.94
N PRO A 273 10.62 6.22 -9.40
CA PRO A 273 11.01 5.94 -10.79
C PRO A 273 9.88 6.31 -11.77
N ASP A 274 10.19 6.38 -13.06
CA ASP A 274 9.14 6.49 -14.08
C ASP A 274 8.29 5.20 -14.09
N LEU A 275 7.10 5.27 -13.50
CA LEU A 275 6.15 4.16 -13.43
C LEU A 275 5.41 3.92 -14.75
N LYS A 276 5.49 4.85 -15.70
CA LYS A 276 4.72 4.83 -16.96
C LYS A 276 5.55 4.28 -18.11
N ASN A 277 6.84 4.58 -18.15
CA ASN A 277 7.75 4.11 -19.21
C ASN A 277 8.82 3.18 -18.64
N PHE A 278 8.66 1.90 -18.89
CA PHE A 278 9.71 0.92 -18.63
C PHE A 278 10.71 0.97 -19.78
N SER A 279 11.90 1.53 -19.52
CA SER A 279 13.02 1.47 -20.46
C SER A 279 14.10 0.59 -19.86
N PHE A 280 14.67 -0.34 -20.64
CA PHE A 280 15.88 -1.06 -20.25
C PHE A 280 17.01 -0.03 -20.02
N LEU A 281 17.44 0.15 -18.78
CA LEU A 281 18.62 0.97 -18.48
C LEU A 281 19.88 0.16 -18.81
N ASN A 282 20.57 0.56 -19.88
CA ASN A 282 21.82 -0.04 -20.36
C ASN A 282 23.08 0.78 -19.98
N SER A 283 23.04 1.61 -18.93
CA SER A 283 24.19 2.47 -18.60
C SER A 283 24.28 2.82 -17.12
N ASN A 284 25.53 2.87 -16.62
CA ASN A 284 26.01 3.32 -15.30
C ASN A 284 24.93 3.98 -14.45
N ILE A 285 24.40 3.19 -13.53
CA ILE A 285 23.21 3.51 -12.74
C ILE A 285 23.67 4.09 -11.40
N GLU A 286 23.09 5.23 -11.02
CA GLU A 286 23.22 5.75 -9.65
C GLU A 286 22.56 4.79 -8.64
N THR A 287 23.33 4.32 -7.66
CA THR A 287 22.93 3.33 -6.64
C THR A 287 21.74 3.75 -5.77
N ASN A 288 21.40 5.05 -5.73
CA ASN A 288 20.33 5.56 -4.88
C ASN A 288 18.93 5.52 -5.49
N LYS A 289 18.77 5.17 -6.78
CA LYS A 289 17.47 5.14 -7.47
C LYS A 289 16.91 3.72 -7.60
N PHE A 290 15.59 3.61 -7.68
CA PHE A 290 14.93 2.35 -8.06
C PHE A 290 15.18 2.03 -9.52
N LEU A 291 15.70 0.84 -9.77
CA LEU A 291 15.76 0.23 -11.07
C LEU A 291 14.53 -0.62 -11.30
N VAL A 292 13.90 -0.49 -12.47
CA VAL A 292 12.70 -1.24 -12.79
C VAL A 292 12.98 -2.10 -14.02
N PHE A 293 12.86 -3.42 -13.87
CA PHE A 293 13.05 -4.39 -14.96
C PHE A 293 11.82 -5.28 -15.10
N PRO A 294 11.53 -5.82 -16.29
CA PRO A 294 10.49 -6.84 -16.46
C PRO A 294 10.82 -8.13 -15.69
N ILE A 295 9.80 -8.86 -15.24
CA ILE A 295 9.94 -10.23 -14.74
C ILE A 295 10.58 -11.16 -15.79
N ASN A 296 11.36 -12.13 -15.32
CA ASN A 296 12.01 -13.18 -16.14
C ASN A 296 13.06 -12.70 -17.15
N GLU A 297 13.71 -11.58 -16.87
CA GLU A 297 14.80 -11.03 -17.69
C GLU A 297 16.18 -11.22 -17.03
N THR A 298 17.23 -10.82 -17.72
CA THR A 298 18.57 -10.72 -17.14
C THR A 298 18.89 -9.26 -16.84
N ILE A 299 19.09 -8.94 -15.57
CA ILE A 299 19.60 -7.64 -15.13
C ILE A 299 21.09 -7.55 -15.46
N HIS A 300 21.51 -6.44 -16.04
CA HIS A 300 22.92 -6.08 -16.24
C HIS A 300 23.30 -4.92 -15.32
N LEU A 301 24.25 -5.16 -14.39
CA LEU A 301 24.81 -4.14 -13.50
C LEU A 301 26.33 -4.05 -13.69
N VAL A 302 26.86 -2.83 -13.56
CA VAL A 302 28.30 -2.55 -13.64
C VAL A 302 28.74 -1.96 -12.30
N PRO A 303 29.37 -2.76 -11.41
CA PRO A 303 29.89 -2.26 -10.14
C PRO A 303 31.00 -1.23 -10.33
N ASP A 304 31.20 -0.34 -9.36
CA ASP A 304 32.20 0.73 -9.38
C ASP A 304 33.63 0.18 -9.42
N ASN A 305 33.87 -1.01 -8.84
CA ASN A 305 35.17 -1.69 -8.86
C ASN A 305 35.08 -3.11 -9.45
N VAL A 306 35.01 -3.19 -10.78
CA VAL A 306 34.97 -4.45 -11.55
C VAL A 306 36.26 -5.28 -11.53
N ASN A 307 37.36 -4.74 -10.98
CA ASN A 307 38.68 -5.38 -11.03
C ASN A 307 38.90 -6.40 -9.91
N ASP A 308 38.15 -6.30 -8.81
CA ASP A 308 38.21 -7.23 -7.70
C ASP A 308 37.07 -8.24 -7.74
N ASN A 309 37.30 -9.42 -7.17
CA ASN A 309 36.23 -10.38 -6.94
C ASN A 309 35.27 -9.85 -5.86
N TYR A 310 33.97 -10.04 -6.08
CA TYR A 310 32.92 -9.64 -5.16
C TYR A 310 31.87 -10.74 -4.95
N SER A 311 31.04 -10.55 -3.94
CA SER A 311 29.85 -11.37 -3.68
C SER A 311 28.59 -10.55 -3.92
N VAL A 312 27.56 -11.19 -4.47
CA VAL A 312 26.26 -10.60 -4.74
C VAL A 312 25.22 -11.29 -3.89
N TYR A 313 24.42 -10.51 -3.17
CA TYR A 313 23.30 -10.98 -2.36
C TYR A 313 22.03 -10.37 -2.94
N VAL A 314 21.06 -11.22 -3.27
CA VAL A 314 19.72 -10.80 -3.69
C VAL A 314 18.78 -11.10 -2.54
N VAL A 315 18.15 -10.07 -1.99
CA VAL A 315 17.16 -10.17 -0.91
C VAL A 315 15.84 -9.57 -1.38
N ASP A 316 14.71 -10.16 -1.01
CA ASP A 316 13.40 -9.55 -1.22
C ASP A 316 13.11 -8.46 -0.16
N ALA A 317 12.02 -7.72 -0.35
CA ALA A 317 11.56 -6.68 0.58
C ALA A 317 11.29 -7.18 2.01
N THR A 318 11.13 -8.49 2.23
CA THR A 318 10.97 -9.08 3.57
C THR A 318 12.30 -9.36 4.26
N GLY A 319 13.43 -9.12 3.57
CA GLY A 319 14.77 -9.45 4.03
C GLY A 319 15.15 -10.91 3.80
N ARG A 320 14.32 -11.70 3.12
CA ARG A 320 14.64 -13.10 2.78
C ARG A 320 15.62 -13.11 1.62
N GLN A 321 16.71 -13.86 1.81
CA GLN A 321 17.71 -14.04 0.78
C GLN A 321 17.21 -15.00 -0.31
N LEU A 322 17.09 -14.47 -1.52
CA LEU A 322 16.64 -15.20 -2.70
C LEU A 322 17.80 -15.90 -3.41
N LYS A 323 18.99 -15.26 -3.46
CA LYS A 323 20.14 -15.75 -4.21
C LYS A 323 21.45 -15.21 -3.66
N ILE A 324 22.52 -16.02 -3.72
CA ILE A 324 23.91 -15.57 -3.50
C ILE A 324 24.76 -15.98 -4.70
N LEU A 325 25.60 -15.07 -5.18
CA LEU A 325 26.71 -15.37 -6.08
C LEU A 325 28.01 -15.00 -5.36
N LYS A 326 29.02 -15.88 -5.36
CA LYS A 326 30.33 -15.63 -4.74
C LYS A 326 31.41 -15.62 -5.81
N ASN A 327 32.49 -14.87 -5.56
CA ASN A 327 33.65 -14.75 -6.45
C ASN A 327 33.27 -14.32 -7.88
N VAL A 328 32.32 -13.39 -7.99
CA VAL A 328 31.97 -12.76 -9.27
C VAL A 328 33.06 -11.76 -9.64
N SER A 329 33.45 -11.73 -10.90
CA SER A 329 34.42 -10.78 -11.45
C SER A 329 33.85 -10.06 -12.67
N GLY A 330 34.26 -8.82 -12.90
CA GLY A 330 33.75 -8.03 -14.02
C GLY A 330 32.31 -7.56 -13.83
N GLN A 331 31.57 -7.44 -14.93
CA GLN A 331 30.18 -6.98 -14.92
C GLN A 331 29.21 -8.08 -14.44
N LEU A 332 28.15 -7.69 -13.75
CA LEU A 332 27.15 -8.61 -13.21
C LEU A 332 26.00 -8.82 -14.21
N TYR A 333 25.75 -10.08 -14.54
CA TYR A 333 24.55 -10.51 -15.27
C TYR A 333 23.71 -11.41 -14.36
N LEU A 334 22.58 -10.89 -13.87
CA LEU A 334 21.72 -11.59 -12.93
C LEU A 334 20.41 -12.00 -13.61
N ASN A 335 20.26 -13.30 -13.86
CA ASN A 335 18.97 -13.86 -14.29
C ASN A 335 17.96 -13.83 -13.12
N THR A 336 16.78 -13.25 -13.38
CA THR A 336 15.71 -13.04 -12.40
C THR A 336 14.48 -13.94 -12.61
N ASN A 337 14.61 -15.02 -13.38
CA ASN A 337 13.52 -15.99 -13.55
C ASN A 337 12.99 -16.48 -12.20
N GLY A 338 11.68 -16.32 -12.02
CA GLY A 338 10.99 -16.71 -10.77
C GLY A 338 11.17 -15.74 -9.61
N ILE A 339 11.86 -14.61 -9.79
CA ILE A 339 11.96 -13.51 -8.83
C ILE A 339 10.95 -12.42 -9.24
N LYS A 340 10.17 -11.91 -8.29
CA LYS A 340 9.16 -10.86 -8.50
C LYS A 340 9.17 -9.85 -7.37
N GLY A 341 8.73 -8.63 -7.65
CA GLY A 341 8.54 -7.58 -6.65
C GLY A 341 9.82 -6.82 -6.33
N LEU A 342 9.79 -6.09 -5.21
CA LEU A 342 10.94 -5.30 -4.75
C LEU A 342 12.04 -6.22 -4.18
N ILE A 343 13.24 -6.13 -4.76
CA ILE A 343 14.46 -6.77 -4.29
C ILE A 343 15.57 -5.74 -4.06
N LEU A 344 16.49 -6.05 -3.15
CA LEU A 344 17.77 -5.37 -3.05
C LEU A 344 18.87 -6.29 -3.58
N ILE A 345 19.72 -5.74 -4.46
CA ILE A 345 20.94 -6.41 -4.93
C ILE A 345 22.11 -5.74 -4.22
N LYS A 346 22.68 -6.45 -3.24
CA LYS A 346 23.84 -5.99 -2.48
C LYS A 346 25.12 -6.62 -3.05
N ILE A 347 26.06 -5.78 -3.49
CA ILE A 347 27.36 -6.17 -4.01
C ILE A 347 28.43 -5.82 -2.99
N ILE A 348 29.22 -6.80 -2.57
CA ILE A 348 30.25 -6.64 -1.54
C ILE A 348 31.58 -7.14 -2.10
N GLY A 349 32.52 -6.23 -2.28
CA GLY A 349 33.89 -6.52 -2.68
C GLY A 349 34.92 -6.00 -1.68
N THR A 350 36.19 -6.05 -2.06
CA THR A 350 37.28 -5.62 -1.17
C THR A 350 37.34 -4.09 -1.16
N GLY A 351 36.91 -3.47 -0.06
CA GLY A 351 36.94 -2.00 0.09
C GLY A 351 35.76 -1.25 -0.53
N PHE A 352 34.71 -1.95 -0.99
CA PHE A 352 33.49 -1.32 -1.48
C PHE A 352 32.23 -2.15 -1.19
N GLU A 353 31.12 -1.44 -1.02
CA GLU A 353 29.77 -1.98 -0.89
C GLU A 353 28.83 -1.13 -1.74
N GLU A 354 28.03 -1.78 -2.58
CA GLU A 354 26.99 -1.14 -3.38
C GLU A 354 25.65 -1.83 -3.14
N VAL A 355 24.58 -1.05 -3.12
CA VAL A 355 23.22 -1.55 -2.98
C VAL A 355 22.38 -0.98 -4.10
N TYR A 356 21.74 -1.85 -4.86
CA TYR A 356 20.79 -1.47 -5.90
C TYR A 356 19.38 -1.83 -5.43
N LYS A 357 18.47 -0.87 -5.49
CA LYS A 357 17.04 -1.08 -5.23
C LYS A 357 16.38 -1.46 -6.56
N VAL A 358 15.83 -2.67 -6.69
CA VAL A 358 15.30 -3.17 -7.98
C VAL A 358 13.87 -3.66 -7.84
N ILE A 359 12.98 -3.22 -8.73
CA ILE A 359 11.60 -3.67 -8.88
C ILE A 359 11.54 -4.58 -10.11
N LEU A 360 11.07 -5.81 -9.91
CA LEU A 360 10.89 -6.84 -10.93
C LEU A 360 9.42 -7.15 -11.22
#